data_AF-A0A7K4FQS5-F1
#
_entry.id   AF-A0A7K4FQS5-F1
#
_cell.length_a   1.000
_cell.length_b   1.000
_cell.length_c   1.000
_cell.angle_alpha   90.00
_cell.angle_beta   90.00
_cell.angle_gamma   90.00
#
_symmetry.space_group_name_H-M   'P 1'
#
loop_
_entity.id
_entity.type
_entity.pdbx_description
1 polymer ?
#
loop_
_entity_poly.entity_id
_entity_poly.type
_entity_poly.pdbx_seq_one_letter_code
_entity_poly.pdbx_strand_id
1 'polypeptide(L)' 'VPLAYNAANKTVFLYIVSLSSGNPFNFNGTSDGQLKIYIPTGWHVYVVYTNQESIPHNFNIIANDTPTPNNANVLA' A
#
# COMPACT_ATOMS: atom_id res chain seq x y z
N VAL A 1 -13.77 4.79 -0.38
CA VAL A 1 -14.40 3.51 0.03
C VAL A 1 -13.90 3.16 1.42
N PRO A 2 -14.75 2.78 2.37
CA PRO A 2 -14.31 2.35 3.69
C PRO A 2 -13.38 1.13 3.58
N LEU A 3 -12.41 1.06 4.49
CA LEU A 3 -11.45 -0.03 4.58
C LEU A 3 -12.19 -1.36 4.80
N ALA A 4 -11.88 -2.38 3.99
CA ALA A 4 -12.45 -3.71 4.18
C ALA A 4 -11.78 -4.40 5.38
N TYR A 5 -12.56 -4.96 6.29
CA TYR A 5 -12.03 -5.64 7.47
C TYR A 5 -12.97 -6.73 7.99
N ASN A 6 -12.41 -7.66 8.76
CA ASN A 6 -13.12 -8.65 9.54
C ASN A 6 -12.72 -8.49 11.02
N ALA A 7 -13.67 -8.06 11.86
CA ALA A 7 -13.41 -7.84 13.27
C ALA A 7 -13.26 -9.13 14.09
N ALA A 8 -13.95 -10.20 13.70
CA ALA A 8 -13.96 -11.45 14.46
C ALA A 8 -12.58 -12.10 14.51
N ASN A 9 -11.81 -11.99 13.42
CA ASN A 9 -10.43 -12.46 13.34
C ASN A 9 -9.40 -11.33 13.25
N LYS A 10 -9.80 -10.09 13.55
CA LYS A 10 -8.93 -8.90 13.55
C LYS A 10 -8.08 -8.77 12.29
N THR A 11 -8.69 -8.85 11.10
CA THR A 11 -7.99 -8.74 9.82
C THR A 11 -8.45 -7.51 9.03
N VAL A 12 -7.50 -6.73 8.51
CA VAL A 12 -7.73 -5.67 7.51
C VAL A 12 -7.32 -6.20 6.14
N PHE A 13 -8.11 -5.88 5.10
CA PHE A 13 -7.82 -6.23 3.72
C PHE A 13 -7.44 -4.97 2.93
N LEU A 14 -6.22 -4.95 2.40
CA LEU A 14 -5.71 -3.88 1.55
C LEU A 14 -5.72 -4.33 0.10
N TYR A 15 -6.45 -3.60 -0.74
CA TYR A 15 -6.42 -3.76 -2.18
C TYR A 15 -5.64 -2.60 -2.77
N ILE A 16 -4.40 -2.86 -3.15
CA ILE A 16 -3.45 -1.86 -3.63
C ILE A 16 -3.25 -2.07 -5.13
N VAL A 17 -3.32 -0.98 -5.90
CA VAL A 17 -3.22 -1.03 -7.35
C VAL A 17 -2.35 0.09 -7.91
N SER A 18 -1.44 -0.24 -8.82
CA SER A 18 -0.84 0.71 -9.75
C SER A 18 -1.75 0.79 -10.97
N LEU A 19 -2.41 1.93 -11.19
CA LEU A 19 -3.48 2.10 -12.20
C LEU A 19 -2.93 2.59 -13.54
N SER A 20 -3.24 1.85 -14.62
CA SER A 20 -2.91 2.22 -16.02
C SER A 20 -3.55 3.51 -16.51
N SER A 21 -4.61 3.97 -15.84
CA SER A 21 -5.36 5.18 -16.20
C SER A 21 -4.94 6.42 -15.40
N GLY A 22 -3.94 6.31 -14.53
CA GLY A 22 -3.53 7.36 -13.59
C GLY A 22 -2.06 7.73 -13.70
N ASN A 23 -1.53 8.37 -12.65
CA ASN A 23 -0.08 8.49 -12.51
C ASN A 23 0.47 7.09 -12.10
N PRO A 24 1.32 6.46 -12.92
CA PRO A 24 1.75 5.07 -12.73
C PRO A 24 2.60 4.88 -11.46
N PHE A 25 3.13 5.96 -10.89
CA PHE A 25 3.99 5.92 -9.71
C PHE A 25 3.24 6.02 -8.38
N ASN A 26 1.92 6.21 -8.41
CA ASN A 26 1.10 6.30 -7.21
C ASN A 26 0.12 5.14 -7.10
N PHE A 27 -0.14 4.70 -5.88
CA PHE A 27 -1.13 3.67 -5.62
C PHE A 27 -2.55 4.23 -5.59
N ASN A 28 -3.51 3.44 -6.08
CA ASN A 28 -4.95 3.67 -6.03
C ASN A 28 -5.39 5.03 -6.60
N GLY A 29 -4.64 5.57 -7.57
CA GLY A 29 -4.94 6.85 -8.21
C GLY A 29 -4.69 8.07 -7.32
N THR A 30 -3.98 7.91 -6.21
CA THR A 30 -3.61 9.03 -5.32
C THR A 30 -2.43 9.83 -5.89
N SER A 31 -2.05 10.93 -5.23
CA SER A 31 -0.84 11.70 -5.54
C SER A 31 -0.16 12.15 -4.25
N ASP A 32 1.10 12.61 -4.36
CA ASP A 32 1.80 13.38 -3.31
C ASP A 32 1.76 12.76 -1.90
N GLY A 33 1.85 11.43 -1.81
CA GLY A 33 1.82 10.70 -0.53
C GLY A 33 0.48 10.77 0.22
N GLN A 34 -0.62 11.10 -0.48
CA GLN A 34 -1.93 11.28 0.15
C GLN A 34 -2.59 9.96 0.58
N LEU A 35 -2.14 8.81 0.06
CA LEU A 35 -2.65 7.51 0.53
C LEU A 35 -2.16 7.24 1.96
N LYS A 36 -3.06 7.43 2.93
CA LYS A 36 -2.85 7.11 4.34
C LYS A 36 -3.83 6.03 4.76
N ILE A 37 -3.31 4.93 5.32
CA ILE A 37 -4.10 3.81 5.80
C ILE A 37 -3.80 3.62 7.29
N TYR A 38 -4.83 3.70 8.13
CA TYR A 38 -4.73 3.49 9.57
C TYR A 38 -5.25 2.09 9.91
N ILE A 39 -4.43 1.29 10.59
CA ILE A 39 -4.73 -0.09 10.96
C ILE A 39 -4.65 -0.20 12.48
N PRO A 40 -5.64 -0.80 13.16
CA PRO A 40 -5.56 -0.98 14.60
C PRO A 40 -4.39 -1.89 15.00
N THR A 41 -3.72 -1.55 16.09
CA THR A 41 -2.59 -2.34 16.59
C THR A 41 -3.00 -3.79 16.89
N GLY A 42 -2.14 -4.74 16.50
CA GLY A 42 -2.36 -6.17 16.73
C GLY A 42 -3.33 -6.84 15.75
N TRP A 43 -3.75 -6.15 14.70
CA TRP A 43 -4.54 -6.74 13.62
C TRP A 43 -3.64 -7.33 12.53
N HIS A 44 -4.12 -8.39 11.90
CA HIS A 44 -3.54 -8.94 10.70
C HIS A 44 -3.82 -8.04 9.51
N VAL A 45 -2.87 -7.98 8.58
CA VAL A 45 -3.01 -7.23 7.34
C VAL A 45 -2.90 -8.23 6.20
N TYR A 46 -3.95 -8.33 5.39
CA TYR A 46 -3.96 -9.11 4.17
C TYR A 46 -3.86 -8.16 2.98
N VAL A 47 -2.80 -8.28 2.19
CA VAL A 47 -2.55 -7.38 1.06
C VAL A 47 -2.75 -8.12 -0.26
N VAL A 48 -3.55 -7.54 -1.14
CA VAL A 48 -3.63 -7.90 -2.55
C VAL A 48 -3.06 -6.73 -3.34
N TYR A 49 -1.93 -6.94 -4.00
CA TYR A 49 -1.34 -5.97 -4.90
C TYR A 49 -1.63 -6.34 -6.35
N THR A 50 -2.09 -5.38 -7.15
CA THR A 50 -2.33 -5.53 -8.59
C THR A 50 -1.52 -4.48 -9.34
N ASN A 51 -0.68 -4.92 -10.27
CA ASN A 51 -0.03 -4.03 -11.21
C ASN A 51 -0.79 -4.02 -12.54
N GLN A 52 -1.40 -2.90 -12.92
CA GLN A 52 -2.06 -2.75 -14.22
C GLN A 52 -1.12 -2.14 -15.28
N GLU A 53 0.08 -1.70 -14.89
CA GLU A 53 1.06 -1.10 -15.79
C GLU A 53 1.82 -2.15 -16.59
N SER A 54 2.38 -1.72 -17.73
CA SER A 54 3.23 -2.56 -18.58
C SER A 54 4.65 -2.73 -18.02
N ILE A 55 5.07 -1.85 -17.11
CA ILE A 55 6.37 -1.95 -16.44
C ILE A 55 6.25 -2.66 -15.09
N PRO A 56 7.29 -3.36 -14.61
CA PRO A 56 7.29 -3.97 -13.30
C PRO A 56 7.23 -2.92 -12.18
N HIS A 57 6.28 -3.10 -11.27
CA HIS A 57 6.18 -2.35 -10.02
C HIS A 57 6.25 -3.28 -8.81
N ASN A 58 6.70 -2.76 -7.68
CA ASN A 58 6.68 -3.43 -6.39
C ASN A 58 5.78 -2.68 -5.39
N PHE A 59 5.40 -3.37 -4.33
CA PHE A 59 4.73 -2.81 -3.16
C PHE A 59 5.48 -3.30 -1.92
N ASN A 60 6.12 -2.37 -1.21
CA ASN A 60 6.95 -2.69 -0.06
C ASN A 60 6.37 -2.03 1.19
N ILE A 61 6.34 -2.78 2.30
CA ILE A 61 6.01 -2.26 3.63
C ILE A 61 7.33 -2.14 4.38
N ILE A 62 7.71 -0.91 4.71
CA ILE A 62 8.95 -0.63 5.43
C ILE A 62 8.67 0.15 6.71
N ALA A 63 9.62 0.16 7.64
CA ALA A 63 9.54 0.98 8.84
C ALA A 63 9.49 2.47 8.46
N ASN A 64 8.71 3.26 9.21
CA ASN A 64 8.66 4.72 9.04
C ASN A 64 9.79 5.40 9.83
N ASP A 65 11.02 4.98 9.59
CA ASP A 65 12.24 5.54 10.18
C ASP A 65 12.93 6.56 9.26
N THR A 66 12.37 6.80 8.07
CA THR A 66 12.83 7.80 7.10
C THR A 66 11.70 8.73 6.66
N PRO A 67 11.96 10.04 6.47
CA PRO A 67 10.93 10.99 6.00
C PRO A 67 10.37 10.66 4.61
N THR A 68 11.18 10.07 3.73
CA THR A 68 10.79 9.58 2.41
C THR A 68 11.50 8.26 2.11
N PRO A 69 10.76 7.15 1.99
CA PRO A 69 11.30 5.87 1.54
C PRO A 69 12.04 5.97 0.20
N ASN A 70 13.22 5.35 0.10
CA ASN A 70 13.94 5.16 -1.16
C ASN A 70 14.48 3.73 -1.28
N ASN A 71 15.12 3.40 -2.41
CA ASN A 71 15.60 2.06 -2.71
C ASN A 71 16.54 1.48 -1.62
N ALA A 72 17.39 2.32 -0.99
CA ALA A 72 18.29 1.87 0.07
C ALA A 72 17.52 1.38 1.31
N ASN A 73 16.28 1.83 1.53
CA ASN A 73 15.44 1.40 2.64
C ASN A 73 14.72 0.07 2.39
N VAL A 74 14.76 -0.45 1.17
CA VAL A 74 14.14 -1.75 0.81
C VAL A 74 15.11 -2.92 1.01
N LEU A 75 16.42 -2.63 1.07
CA LEU A 75 17.49 -3.64 1.16
C LEU A 75 18.02 -3.88 2.58
N ALA A 76 17.54 -3.11 3.56
CA ALA A 76 17.89 -3.22 4.97
C ALA A 76 16.92 -4.14 5.72
#